data_AF-A0A428QWY5-F1
#
_entry.id   AF-A0A428QWY5-F1
#
_cell.length_a   1.000
_cell.length_b   1.000
_cell.length_c   1.000
_cell.angle_alpha   90.00
_cell.angle_beta   90.00
_cell.angle_gamma   90.00
#
_symmetry.space_group_name_H-M   'P 1'
#
loop_
_entity.id
_entity.type
_entity.pdbx_description
1 polymer ?
#
loop_
_entity_poly.entity_id
_entity_poly.type
_entity_poly.pdbx_seq_one_letter_code
_entity_poly.pdbx_strand_id
1 'polypeptide(L)'
;MYVVISGGDLILVVGPEQRCIQVSVDLLRTSSPVFDDMISAGLVKTPDGVQGTMELPDDNALALLHALKILYGADPVMGQLTTKEIQEVAVLVDKYRMAPRFQFIGTFWMRSVPVDNEECWHLMTAAFWLRLRCSFFEISKELARAKDHMLFKYANETPDKVLGLRLGMAIQQLQIEGGEMEMGLCLDCFLNADENLIEPRPNCDFPDRHL
;
A
#
# COMPACT_ATOMS: atom_id res chain seq x y z
N MET A 1 -16.45 8.48 -17.32
CA MET A 1 -16.36 9.33 -16.10
C MET A 1 -16.84 8.50 -14.92
N TYR A 2 -15.99 8.31 -13.92
CA TYR A 2 -16.36 7.65 -12.66
C TYR A 2 -16.73 8.75 -11.66
N VAL A 3 -17.91 8.65 -11.06
CA VAL A 3 -18.38 9.59 -10.04
C VAL A 3 -18.21 8.91 -8.69
N VAL A 4 -17.22 9.35 -7.91
CA VAL A 4 -17.04 8.88 -6.52
C VAL A 4 -18.01 9.59 -5.60
N ILE A 5 -18.26 10.88 -5.85
CA ILE A 5 -19.25 11.69 -5.16
C ILE A 5 -19.99 12.61 -6.14
N SER A 6 -21.32 12.69 -6.01
CA SER A 6 -22.12 13.64 -6.75
C SER A 6 -21.80 15.07 -6.29
N GLY A 7 -21.48 15.97 -7.22
CA GLY A 7 -21.21 17.38 -6.91
C GLY A 7 -19.78 17.69 -6.45
N GLY A 8 -18.82 16.77 -6.68
CA GLY A 8 -17.40 17.10 -6.50
C GLY A 8 -16.99 18.30 -7.37
N ASP A 9 -16.01 19.08 -6.93
CA ASP A 9 -15.53 20.34 -7.50
C ASP A 9 -14.14 20.23 -8.17
N LEU A 10 -13.57 19.02 -8.20
CA LEU A 10 -12.33 18.68 -8.92
C LEU A 10 -12.50 17.39 -9.74
N ILE A 11 -11.89 17.37 -10.93
CA ILE A 11 -11.77 16.19 -11.78
C ILE A 11 -10.30 15.77 -11.81
N LEU A 12 -10.03 14.56 -11.33
CA LEU A 12 -8.73 13.91 -11.52
C LEU A 12 -8.74 13.19 -12.86
N VAL A 13 -7.76 13.46 -13.73
CA VAL A 13 -7.55 12.77 -15.00
C VAL A 13 -6.38 11.81 -14.82
N VAL A 14 -6.68 10.53 -14.73
CA VAL A 14 -5.76 9.54 -14.13
C VAL A 14 -5.35 8.48 -15.14
N GLY A 15 -4.04 8.21 -15.16
CA GLY A 15 -3.44 7.15 -15.95
C GLY A 15 -3.39 7.43 -17.45
N PRO A 16 -2.78 6.53 -18.24
CA PRO A 16 -2.64 6.67 -19.69
C PRO A 16 -3.99 6.63 -20.43
N GLU A 17 -5.00 5.98 -19.84
CA GLU A 17 -6.37 5.94 -20.37
C GLU A 17 -7.18 7.21 -20.07
N GLN A 18 -6.58 8.20 -19.38
CA GLN A 18 -7.22 9.46 -19.01
C GLN A 18 -8.58 9.27 -18.32
N ARG A 19 -8.65 8.36 -17.36
CA ARG A 19 -9.90 8.11 -16.64
C ARG A 19 -10.22 9.30 -15.75
N CYS A 20 -11.39 9.91 -15.99
CA CYS A 20 -11.86 11.03 -15.17
C CYS A 20 -12.56 10.53 -13.91
N ILE A 21 -12.09 10.99 -12.74
CA ILE A 21 -12.66 10.73 -11.41
C ILE A 21 -13.07 12.05 -10.78
N GLN A 22 -14.36 12.21 -10.49
CA GLN A 22 -14.87 13.42 -9.83
C GLN A 22 -14.78 13.29 -8.30
N VAL A 23 -14.18 14.29 -7.66
CA VAL A 23 -13.89 14.35 -6.21
C VAL A 23 -14.13 15.76 -5.65
N SER A 24 -14.22 15.86 -4.32
CA SER A 24 -14.13 17.12 -3.56
C SER A 24 -12.66 17.49 -3.28
N VAL A 25 -12.29 18.74 -3.56
CA VAL A 25 -11.00 19.35 -3.22
C VAL A 25 -10.75 19.27 -1.72
N ASP A 26 -11.74 19.64 -0.91
CA ASP A 26 -11.60 19.73 0.55
C ASP A 26 -11.32 18.37 1.19
N LEU A 27 -12.03 17.31 0.77
CA LEU A 27 -11.75 15.98 1.28
C LEU A 27 -10.37 15.49 0.82
N LEU A 28 -9.99 15.78 -0.43
CA LEU A 28 -8.70 15.37 -0.98
C LEU A 28 -7.54 16.00 -0.20
N ARG A 29 -7.60 17.31 0.06
CA ARG A 29 -6.63 18.05 0.91
C ARG A 29 -6.56 17.48 2.31
N THR A 30 -7.73 17.28 2.93
CA THR A 30 -7.81 16.78 4.31
C THR A 30 -7.25 15.36 4.45
N SER A 31 -7.40 14.54 3.40
CA SER A 31 -7.03 13.12 3.43
C SER A 31 -5.57 12.87 3.07
N SER A 32 -4.95 13.75 2.29
CA SER A 32 -3.62 13.56 1.70
C SER A 32 -2.81 14.85 1.75
N PRO A 33 -1.70 14.90 2.52
CA PRO A 33 -0.82 16.06 2.50
C PRO A 33 -0.16 16.26 1.12
N VAL A 34 0.07 15.18 0.37
CA VAL A 34 0.66 15.27 -0.98
C VAL A 34 -0.32 15.95 -1.94
N PHE A 35 -1.61 15.60 -1.89
CA PHE A 35 -2.59 16.31 -2.70
C PHE A 35 -2.77 17.76 -2.25
N ASP A 36 -2.71 18.05 -0.94
CA ASP A 36 -2.76 19.43 -0.46
C ASP A 36 -1.62 20.29 -0.98
N ASP A 37 -0.39 19.75 -0.96
CA ASP A 37 0.79 20.39 -1.55
C ASP A 37 0.61 20.62 -3.06
N MET A 38 0.13 19.61 -3.80
CA MET A 38 -0.10 19.70 -5.24
C MET A 38 -1.14 20.78 -5.59
N ILE A 39 -2.24 20.86 -4.84
CA ILE A 39 -3.29 21.86 -5.06
C ILE A 39 -2.74 23.24 -4.73
N SER A 40 -2.01 23.37 -3.62
CA SER A 40 -1.40 24.63 -3.18
C SER A 40 -0.30 25.12 -4.14
N ALA A 41 0.37 24.21 -4.85
CA ALA A 41 1.32 24.52 -5.91
C ALA A 41 0.66 24.96 -7.24
N GLY A 42 -0.68 25.02 -7.30
CA GLY A 42 -1.40 25.46 -8.50
C GLY A 42 -1.44 24.41 -9.62
N LEU A 43 -1.31 23.12 -9.29
CA LEU A 43 -1.42 22.04 -10.28
C LEU A 43 -2.87 21.77 -10.74
N VAL A 44 -3.85 22.42 -10.09
CA VAL A 44 -5.24 22.42 -10.57
C VAL A 44 -5.39 23.44 -11.69
N LYS A 45 -5.74 22.96 -12.88
CA LYS A 45 -6.05 23.81 -14.03
C LYS A 45 -7.55 24.12 -14.01
N THR A 46 -7.91 25.41 -13.95
CA THR A 46 -9.30 25.87 -14.04
C THR A 46 -9.50 26.66 -15.32
N PRO A 47 -10.07 26.07 -16.38
CA PRO A 47 -10.55 26.84 -17.52
C PRO A 47 -11.69 27.77 -17.07
N ASP A 48 -11.81 28.95 -17.68
CA ASP A 48 -12.82 29.94 -17.30
C ASP A 48 -14.24 29.33 -17.24
N GLY A 49 -14.84 29.32 -16.05
CA GLY A 49 -16.19 28.81 -15.81
C GLY A 49 -16.33 27.28 -15.75
N VAL A 50 -15.23 26.52 -15.73
CA VAL A 50 -15.24 25.04 -15.70
C VAL A 50 -14.68 24.53 -14.38
N GLN A 51 -15.18 23.37 -13.95
CA GLN A 51 -14.65 22.59 -12.82
C GLN A 51 -13.13 22.35 -12.99
N GLY A 52 -12.37 22.51 -11.90
CA GLY A 52 -10.91 22.33 -11.94
C GLY A 52 -10.51 20.91 -12.33
N THR A 53 -9.38 20.77 -13.02
CA THR A 53 -8.79 19.48 -13.40
C THR A 53 -7.37 19.33 -12.86
N MET A 54 -6.99 18.10 -12.50
CA MET A 54 -5.62 17.74 -12.14
C MET A 54 -5.23 16.47 -12.88
N GLU A 55 -4.09 16.50 -13.58
CA GLU A 55 -3.58 15.36 -14.34
C GLU A 55 -2.64 14.50 -13.50
N LEU A 56 -2.87 13.19 -13.49
CA LEU A 56 -2.11 12.18 -12.77
C LEU A 56 -1.73 11.03 -13.73
N PRO A 57 -0.87 11.28 -14.73
CA PRO A 57 -0.66 10.36 -15.86
C PRO A 57 -0.02 9.02 -15.47
N ASP A 58 0.79 9.01 -14.41
CA ASP A 58 1.54 7.83 -13.98
C ASP A 58 0.78 6.96 -12.97
N ASP A 59 -0.44 7.35 -12.59
CA ASP A 59 -1.21 6.65 -11.56
C ASP A 59 -2.11 5.55 -12.12
N ASN A 60 -2.24 4.47 -11.33
CA ASN A 60 -3.27 3.47 -11.56
C ASN A 60 -4.65 4.04 -11.19
N ALA A 61 -5.44 4.33 -12.22
CA ALA A 61 -6.76 4.92 -12.08
C ALA A 61 -7.75 4.07 -11.27
N LEU A 62 -7.68 2.74 -11.37
CA LEU A 62 -8.58 1.86 -10.64
C LEU A 62 -8.23 1.81 -9.15
N ALA A 63 -6.94 1.70 -8.83
CA ALA A 63 -6.48 1.72 -7.45
C ALA A 63 -6.75 3.09 -6.79
N LEU A 64 -6.60 4.20 -7.53
CA LEU A 64 -6.94 5.53 -7.02
C LEU A 64 -8.45 5.67 -6.79
N LEU A 65 -9.26 5.13 -7.71
CA LEU A 65 -10.71 5.08 -7.55
C LEU A 65 -11.11 4.32 -6.27
N HIS A 66 -10.50 3.15 -6.02
CA HIS A 66 -10.75 2.37 -4.80
C HIS A 66 -10.33 3.11 -3.52
N ALA A 67 -9.13 3.71 -3.52
CA ALA A 67 -8.67 4.53 -2.40
C ALA A 67 -9.64 5.68 -2.09
N LEU A 68 -10.11 6.37 -3.12
CA LEU A 68 -11.07 7.46 -2.96
C LEU A 68 -12.42 6.95 -2.46
N LYS A 69 -12.96 5.86 -3.01
CA LYS A 69 -14.21 5.26 -2.49
C LYS A 69 -14.12 4.96 -1.00
N ILE A 70 -13.01 4.42 -0.52
CA ILE A 70 -12.78 4.16 0.91
C ILE A 70 -12.85 5.46 1.73
N LEU A 71 -12.25 6.54 1.24
CA LEU A 71 -12.22 7.84 1.92
C LEU A 71 -13.58 8.55 1.94
N TYR A 72 -14.32 8.53 0.83
CA TYR A 72 -15.61 9.22 0.69
C TYR A 72 -16.77 8.49 1.40
N GLY A 73 -16.62 7.19 1.60
CA GLY A 73 -17.60 6.35 2.28
C GLY A 73 -17.40 4.92 1.85
N ALA A 74 -17.03 4.05 2.80
CA ALA A 74 -16.67 2.66 2.56
C ALA A 74 -17.74 1.90 1.74
N ASP A 75 -17.59 1.94 0.41
CA ASP A 75 -18.35 1.14 -0.54
C ASP A 75 -18.16 -0.33 -0.15
N PRO A 76 -19.23 -1.11 0.13
CA PRO A 76 -19.10 -2.50 0.57
C PRO A 76 -18.27 -3.37 -0.37
N VAL A 77 -18.20 -3.02 -1.66
CA VAL A 77 -17.34 -3.69 -2.66
C VAL A 77 -15.86 -3.61 -2.28
N MET A 78 -15.44 -2.59 -1.52
CA MET A 78 -14.06 -2.45 -1.05
C MET A 78 -13.66 -3.55 -0.06
N GLY A 79 -14.62 -4.28 0.51
CA GLY A 79 -14.34 -5.49 1.29
C GLY A 79 -14.05 -6.73 0.44
N GLN A 80 -14.21 -6.66 -0.88
CA GLN A 80 -14.13 -7.80 -1.82
C GLN A 80 -12.96 -7.67 -2.81
N LEU A 81 -12.02 -6.76 -2.54
CA LEU A 81 -10.84 -6.59 -3.38
C LEU A 81 -9.95 -7.84 -3.33
N THR A 82 -9.40 -8.20 -4.48
CA THR A 82 -8.33 -9.22 -4.57
C THR A 82 -7.08 -8.75 -3.82
N THR A 83 -6.20 -9.68 -3.43
CA THR A 83 -4.94 -9.33 -2.73
C THR A 83 -4.07 -8.40 -3.57
N LYS A 84 -4.05 -8.59 -4.90
CA LYS A 84 -3.37 -7.70 -5.84
C LYS A 84 -3.98 -6.29 -5.85
N GLU A 85 -5.30 -6.16 -5.93
CA GLU A 85 -5.95 -4.85 -5.86
C GLU A 85 -5.69 -4.15 -4.51
N ILE A 86 -5.66 -4.91 -3.41
CA ILE A 86 -5.28 -4.40 -2.08
C ILE A 86 -3.85 -3.84 -2.10
N GLN A 87 -2.91 -4.56 -2.72
CA GLN A 87 -1.53 -4.11 -2.86
C GLN A 87 -1.43 -2.82 -3.71
N GLU A 88 -2.11 -2.77 -4.85
CA GLU A 88 -2.11 -1.59 -5.73
C GLU A 88 -2.69 -0.35 -5.02
N VAL A 89 -3.75 -0.53 -4.22
CA VAL A 89 -4.29 0.54 -3.36
C VAL A 89 -3.28 0.96 -2.31
N ALA A 90 -2.62 0.00 -1.63
CA ALA A 90 -1.63 0.30 -0.59
C ALA A 90 -0.46 1.14 -1.12
N VAL A 91 0.04 0.85 -2.33
CA VAL A 91 1.08 1.64 -3.00
C VAL A 91 0.65 3.10 -3.18
N LEU A 92 -0.56 3.34 -3.69
CA LEU A 92 -1.07 4.71 -3.85
C LEU A 92 -1.28 5.41 -2.51
N VAL A 93 -1.77 4.68 -1.51
CA VAL A 93 -1.96 5.19 -0.16
C VAL A 93 -0.64 5.64 0.46
N ASP A 94 0.46 4.90 0.27
CA ASP A 94 1.79 5.35 0.71
C ASP A 94 2.31 6.52 -0.14
N LYS A 95 2.19 6.47 -1.48
CA LYS A 95 2.58 7.55 -2.40
C LYS A 95 1.96 8.90 -2.00
N TYR A 96 0.67 8.89 -1.69
CA TYR A 96 -0.08 10.08 -1.28
C TYR A 96 -0.11 10.30 0.24
N ARG A 97 0.65 9.51 1.01
CA ARG A 97 0.78 9.63 2.47
C ARG A 97 -0.56 9.57 3.21
N MET A 98 -1.46 8.70 2.76
CA MET A 98 -2.80 8.50 3.32
C MET A 98 -2.88 7.32 4.28
N ALA A 99 -1.79 6.58 4.54
CA ALA A 99 -1.77 5.34 5.34
C ALA A 99 -2.53 5.41 6.69
N PRO A 100 -2.48 6.51 7.47
CA PRO A 100 -3.26 6.62 8.70
C PRO A 100 -4.78 6.51 8.50
N ARG A 101 -5.31 6.94 7.34
CA ARG A 101 -6.74 6.86 7.00
C ARG A 101 -7.19 5.44 6.64
N PHE A 102 -6.25 4.56 6.32
CA PHE A 102 -6.51 3.20 5.86
C PHE A 102 -6.26 2.13 6.93
N GLN A 103 -5.86 2.50 8.15
CA GLN A 103 -5.55 1.53 9.22
C GLN A 103 -6.70 0.54 9.47
N PHE A 104 -7.95 1.05 9.50
CA PHE A 104 -9.12 0.23 9.78
C PHE A 104 -9.41 -0.77 8.66
N ILE A 105 -9.59 -0.30 7.42
CA ILE A 105 -9.89 -1.17 6.28
C ILE A 105 -8.70 -2.08 5.95
N GLY A 106 -7.47 -1.58 6.10
CA GLY A 106 -6.26 -2.34 5.95
C GLY A 106 -6.24 -3.53 6.89
N THR A 107 -6.50 -3.32 8.18
CA THR A 107 -6.59 -4.42 9.16
C THR A 107 -7.67 -5.43 8.79
N PHE A 108 -8.80 -4.98 8.22
CA PHE A 108 -9.84 -5.88 7.72
C PHE A 108 -9.34 -6.73 6.54
N TRP A 109 -8.68 -6.12 5.54
CA TRP A 109 -8.10 -6.84 4.40
C TRP A 109 -7.06 -7.88 4.80
N MET A 110 -6.30 -7.63 5.87
CA MET A 110 -5.30 -8.57 6.38
C MET A 110 -5.92 -9.84 7.00
N ARG A 111 -7.26 -9.94 7.07
CA ARG A 111 -7.99 -11.16 7.47
C ARG A 111 -8.28 -12.08 6.29
N SER A 112 -7.98 -11.67 5.07
CA SER A 112 -8.06 -12.53 3.89
C SER A 112 -7.12 -13.72 4.06
N VAL A 113 -7.60 -14.90 3.68
CA VAL A 113 -6.79 -16.13 3.68
C VAL A 113 -6.15 -16.24 2.30
N PRO A 114 -4.83 -16.02 2.16
CA PRO A 114 -4.16 -16.15 0.87
C PRO A 114 -4.23 -17.61 0.41
N VAL A 115 -4.51 -17.84 -0.88
CA VAL A 115 -4.58 -19.21 -1.43
C VAL A 115 -3.21 -19.73 -1.89
N ASP A 116 -2.26 -18.82 -2.12
CA ASP A 116 -0.89 -19.12 -2.51
C ASP A 116 0.11 -18.07 -1.98
N ASN A 117 1.39 -18.28 -2.24
CA ASN A 117 2.47 -17.40 -1.79
C ASN A 117 2.50 -16.05 -2.53
N GLU A 118 1.94 -15.97 -3.74
CA GLU A 118 1.85 -14.71 -4.49
C GLU A 118 0.84 -13.78 -3.82
N GLU A 119 -0.33 -14.31 -3.44
CA GLU A 119 -1.31 -13.59 -2.63
C GLU A 119 -0.75 -13.21 -1.25
N CYS A 120 0.01 -14.11 -0.62
CA CYS A 120 0.67 -13.82 0.64
C CYS A 120 1.68 -12.66 0.50
N TRP A 121 2.43 -12.62 -0.61
CA TRP A 121 3.34 -11.52 -0.95
C TRP A 121 2.60 -10.20 -1.15
N HIS A 122 1.49 -10.22 -1.88
CA HIS A 122 0.64 -9.03 -2.06
C HIS A 122 0.14 -8.48 -0.72
N LEU A 123 -0.34 -9.34 0.18
CA LEU A 123 -0.81 -8.92 1.50
C LEU A 123 0.32 -8.42 2.41
N MET A 124 1.50 -9.07 2.39
CA MET A 124 2.67 -8.62 3.14
C MET A 124 3.11 -7.22 2.71
N THR A 125 3.27 -7.00 1.42
CA THR A 125 3.67 -5.70 0.87
C THR A 125 2.59 -4.64 1.07
N ALA A 126 1.31 -4.98 0.97
CA ALA A 126 0.22 -4.11 1.37
C ALA A 126 0.33 -3.69 2.85
N ALA A 127 0.57 -4.63 3.76
CA ALA A 127 0.75 -4.35 5.18
C ALA A 127 1.95 -3.42 5.43
N PHE A 128 3.03 -3.56 4.65
CA PHE A 128 4.19 -2.67 4.70
C PHE A 128 3.80 -1.22 4.35
N TRP A 129 3.20 -0.99 3.19
CA TRP A 129 2.82 0.36 2.75
C TRP A 129 1.74 1.00 3.62
N LEU A 130 0.81 0.18 4.13
CA LEU A 130 -0.22 0.62 5.08
C LEU A 130 0.30 0.78 6.51
N ARG A 131 1.57 0.49 6.79
CA ARG A 131 2.20 0.58 8.12
C ARG A 131 1.53 -0.30 9.19
N LEU A 132 1.01 -1.47 8.79
CA LEU A 132 0.31 -2.41 9.66
C LEU A 132 1.30 -3.37 10.33
N ARG A 133 1.94 -2.93 11.41
CA ARG A 133 3.04 -3.64 12.09
C ARG A 133 2.75 -5.11 12.41
N CYS A 134 1.59 -5.41 13.00
CA CYS A 134 1.24 -6.79 13.37
C CYS A 134 0.96 -7.65 12.14
N SER A 135 0.20 -7.14 11.17
CA SER A 135 -0.12 -7.89 9.94
C SER A 135 1.13 -8.15 9.11
N PHE A 136 2.03 -7.17 8.99
CA PHE A 136 3.30 -7.34 8.28
C PHE A 136 4.14 -8.47 8.90
N PHE A 137 4.25 -8.50 10.22
CA PHE A 137 4.96 -9.57 10.94
C PHE A 137 4.32 -10.94 10.72
N GLU A 138 2.99 -11.06 10.92
CA GLU A 138 2.30 -12.35 10.79
C GLU A 138 2.36 -12.91 9.37
N ILE A 139 2.15 -12.07 8.35
CA ILE A 139 2.13 -12.53 6.96
C ILE A 139 3.55 -12.86 6.46
N SER A 140 4.56 -12.06 6.84
CA SER A 140 5.95 -12.38 6.50
C SER A 140 6.43 -13.69 7.15
N LYS A 141 5.94 -14.00 8.36
CA LYS A 141 6.17 -15.31 9.00
C LYS A 141 5.59 -16.46 8.17
N GLU A 142 4.38 -16.32 7.65
CA GLU A 142 3.79 -17.36 6.78
C GLU A 142 4.61 -17.58 5.49
N LEU A 143 5.08 -16.51 4.85
CA LEU A 143 5.98 -16.62 3.69
C LEU A 143 7.33 -17.26 4.04
N ALA A 144 7.89 -16.96 5.21
CA ALA A 144 9.11 -17.58 5.68
C ALA A 144 8.92 -19.10 5.89
N ARG A 145 7.76 -19.54 6.40
CA ARG A 145 7.46 -20.97 6.57
C ARG A 145 7.30 -21.72 5.24
N ALA A 146 6.73 -21.08 4.23
CA ALA A 146 6.38 -21.74 2.96
C ALA A 146 7.60 -22.21 2.13
N LYS A 147 8.83 -21.76 2.45
CA LYS A 147 10.08 -22.09 1.72
C LYS A 147 9.93 -21.97 0.20
N ASP A 148 9.37 -20.84 -0.22
CA ASP A 148 9.08 -20.59 -1.63
C ASP A 148 10.33 -20.26 -2.45
N HIS A 149 10.49 -20.93 -3.58
CA HIS A 149 11.59 -20.68 -4.52
C HIS A 149 11.26 -19.55 -5.52
N MET A 150 10.02 -19.05 -5.52
CA MET A 150 9.52 -17.99 -6.41
C MET A 150 9.63 -16.57 -5.82
N LEU A 151 10.24 -16.39 -4.64
CA LEU A 151 10.39 -15.06 -4.00
C LEU A 151 10.99 -14.00 -4.94
N PHE A 152 11.94 -14.38 -5.80
CA PHE A 152 12.54 -13.48 -6.77
C PHE A 152 11.56 -13.01 -7.85
N LYS A 153 10.59 -13.86 -8.24
CA LYS A 153 9.52 -13.47 -9.17
C LYS A 153 8.71 -12.32 -8.54
N TYR A 154 8.22 -12.54 -7.33
CA TYR A 154 7.38 -11.57 -6.62
C TYR A 154 8.12 -10.26 -6.31
N ALA A 155 9.39 -10.36 -5.90
CA ALA A 155 10.26 -9.21 -5.70
C ALA A 155 10.42 -8.36 -6.97
N ASN A 156 10.57 -8.99 -8.14
CA ASN A 156 10.73 -8.29 -9.41
C ASN A 156 9.42 -7.68 -9.94
N GLU A 157 8.27 -8.25 -9.60
CA GLU A 157 6.93 -7.75 -9.93
C GLU A 157 6.44 -6.67 -8.96
N THR A 158 7.14 -6.47 -7.83
CA THR A 158 6.84 -5.41 -6.87
C THR A 158 7.11 -4.02 -7.50
N PRO A 159 6.16 -3.07 -7.43
CA PRO A 159 6.31 -1.75 -8.05
C PRO A 159 7.60 -1.01 -7.65
N ASP A 160 7.97 -1.07 -6.37
CA ASP A 160 9.31 -0.68 -5.90
C ASP A 160 10.22 -1.92 -5.91
N LYS A 161 11.04 -2.02 -6.96
CA LYS A 161 11.96 -3.16 -7.15
C LYS A 161 13.02 -3.26 -6.06
N VAL A 162 13.49 -2.12 -5.54
CA VAL A 162 14.51 -2.12 -4.49
C VAL A 162 13.90 -2.64 -3.19
N LEU A 163 12.70 -2.18 -2.84
CA LEU A 163 11.93 -2.72 -1.72
C LEU A 163 11.63 -4.21 -1.92
N GLY A 164 11.15 -4.60 -3.11
CA GLY A 164 10.85 -6.00 -3.42
C GLY A 164 12.05 -6.91 -3.22
N LEU A 165 13.23 -6.52 -3.72
CA LEU A 165 14.46 -7.26 -3.51
C LEU A 165 14.88 -7.32 -2.03
N ARG A 166 14.82 -6.21 -1.30
CA ARG A 166 15.12 -6.18 0.15
C ARG A 166 14.19 -7.11 0.93
N LEU A 167 12.89 -7.09 0.64
CA LEU A 167 11.91 -8.00 1.26
C LEU A 167 12.22 -9.45 0.90
N GLY A 168 12.51 -9.74 -0.37
CA GLY A 168 12.84 -11.09 -0.83
C GLY A 168 14.07 -11.65 -0.13
N MET A 169 15.12 -10.83 0.03
CA MET A 169 16.32 -11.19 0.78
C MET A 169 16.03 -11.43 2.25
N ALA A 170 15.23 -10.58 2.89
CA ALA A 170 14.89 -10.73 4.31
C ALA A 170 14.09 -12.01 4.59
N ILE A 171 13.10 -12.34 3.73
CA ILE A 171 12.34 -13.60 3.83
C ILE A 171 13.25 -14.80 3.57
N GLN A 172 14.14 -14.72 2.58
CA GLN A 172 15.11 -15.78 2.31
C GLN A 172 16.06 -16.00 3.49
N GLN A 173 16.47 -14.93 4.18
CA GLN A 173 17.30 -15.00 5.38
C GLN A 173 16.55 -15.69 6.52
N LEU A 174 15.28 -15.33 6.77
CA LEU A 174 14.43 -16.03 7.73
C LEU A 174 14.26 -17.53 7.39
N GLN A 175 14.14 -17.88 6.10
CA GLN A 175 14.03 -19.28 5.67
C GLN A 175 15.30 -20.10 5.93
N ILE A 176 16.47 -19.46 5.90
CA ILE A 176 17.78 -20.10 6.11
C ILE A 176 18.12 -20.16 7.61
N GLU A 177 17.96 -19.03 8.31
CA GLU A 177 18.39 -18.85 9.70
C GLU A 177 17.32 -19.23 10.72
N GLY A 178 16.04 -19.19 10.34
CA GLY A 178 14.91 -19.38 11.26
C GLY A 178 14.76 -20.81 11.79
N GLY A 179 15.26 -21.84 11.09
CA GLY A 179 15.16 -23.23 11.57
C GLY A 179 13.71 -23.64 11.93
N GLU A 180 13.47 -23.97 13.20
CA GLU A 180 12.12 -24.24 13.77
C GLU A 180 11.46 -23.00 14.43
N MET A 181 12.20 -21.89 14.57
CA MET A 181 11.67 -20.63 15.11
C MET A 181 10.79 -19.94 14.06
N GLU A 182 9.50 -19.88 14.35
CA GLU A 182 8.50 -19.27 13.49
C GLU A 182 8.47 -17.75 13.69
N MET A 183 9.45 -17.05 13.09
CA MET A 183 9.55 -15.58 13.14
C MET A 183 9.14 -14.91 11.83
N GLY A 184 8.64 -13.69 11.95
CA GLY A 184 8.36 -12.78 10.84
C GLY A 184 9.26 -11.54 10.89
N LEU A 185 9.05 -10.63 9.94
CA LEU A 185 9.79 -9.38 9.87
C LEU A 185 9.16 -8.30 10.76
N CYS A 186 9.97 -7.68 11.60
CA CYS A 186 9.57 -6.47 12.33
C CYS A 186 9.60 -5.26 11.39
N LEU A 187 8.44 -4.65 11.15
CA LEU A 187 8.31 -3.52 10.20
C LEU A 187 9.25 -2.36 10.53
N ASP A 188 9.29 -1.95 11.81
CA ASP A 188 10.06 -0.79 12.25
C ASP A 188 11.57 -1.03 12.12
N CYS A 189 12.04 -2.24 12.42
CA CYS A 189 13.45 -2.59 12.24
C CYS A 189 13.83 -2.73 10.76
N PHE A 190 12.96 -3.34 9.95
CA PHE A 190 13.20 -3.52 8.51
C PHE A 190 13.31 -2.17 7.78
N LEU A 191 12.44 -1.20 8.11
CA LEU A 191 12.47 0.14 7.53
C LEU A 191 13.81 0.85 7.76
N ASN A 192 14.43 0.62 8.91
CA ASN A 192 15.66 1.29 9.35
C ASN A 192 16.92 0.41 9.17
N ALA A 193 16.81 -0.68 8.43
CA ALA A 193 17.92 -1.63 8.27
C ALA A 193 18.81 -1.30 7.07
N ASP A 194 20.10 -1.09 7.30
CA ASP A 194 21.09 -0.86 6.22
C ASP A 194 21.65 -2.17 5.65
N GLU A 195 21.96 -3.14 6.50
CA GLU A 195 22.61 -4.41 6.11
C GLU A 195 21.86 -5.63 6.64
N ASN A 196 21.72 -5.77 7.97
CA ASN A 196 20.95 -6.87 8.56
C ASN A 196 19.44 -6.55 8.59
N LEU A 197 18.65 -7.34 7.86
CA LEU A 197 17.22 -7.08 7.63
C LEU A 197 16.30 -7.76 8.65
N ILE A 198 16.83 -8.62 9.51
CA ILE A 198 16.03 -9.45 10.44
C ILE A 198 16.38 -9.21 11.91
N GLU A 199 17.57 -8.68 12.22
CA GLU A 199 18.00 -8.40 13.60
C GLU A 199 17.25 -7.22 14.24
N PRO A 200 17.09 -7.23 15.58
CA PRO A 200 16.52 -6.12 16.32
C PRO A 200 17.43 -4.89 16.26
N ARG A 201 16.83 -3.72 16.11
CA ARG A 201 17.53 -2.43 16.23
C ARG A 201 17.54 -1.95 17.69
N PRO A 202 18.51 -1.10 18.09
CA PRO A 202 18.48 -0.45 19.39
C PRO A 202 17.14 0.28 19.59
N ASN A 203 16.48 0.03 20.73
CA ASN A 203 15.14 0.54 21.05
C ASN A 203 13.98 -0.03 20.21
N CYS A 204 14.10 -1.25 19.69
CA CYS A 204 12.94 -1.95 19.12
C CYS A 204 11.85 -2.12 20.19
N ASP A 205 10.63 -1.67 19.88
CA ASP A 205 9.45 -1.83 20.75
C ASP A 205 8.97 -3.29 20.84
N PHE A 206 9.47 -4.16 19.96
CA PHE A 206 9.05 -5.57 19.83
C PHE A 206 10.26 -6.51 19.75
N PRO A 207 11.07 -6.62 20.83
CA PRO A 207 12.27 -7.46 20.82
C PRO A 207 11.95 -8.96 20.67
N ASP A 208 10.72 -9.37 20.94
CA ASP A 208 10.19 -10.73 20.79
C ASP A 208 9.83 -11.10 19.34
N ARG A 209 9.95 -10.16 18.39
CA ARG A 209 9.64 -10.36 16.97
C ARG A 209 10.88 -10.58 16.09
N HIS A 210 11.95 -11.11 16.67
CA HIS A 210 13.24 -11.30 16.02
C HIS A 210 13.80 -12.69 16.33
N LEU A 211 14.66 -13.19 15.43
CA LEU A 211 15.49 -14.38 15.67
C LEU A 211 16.62 -14.07 16.67
#